data_AF-A0A376X199-F1
#
_entry.id   AF-A0A376X199-F1
#
_cell.length_a   1.000
_cell.length_b   1.000
_cell.length_c   1.000
_cell.angle_alpha   90.00
_cell.angle_beta   90.00
_cell.angle_gamma   90.00
#
_symmetry.space_group_name_H-M   'P 1'
#
loop_
_entity.id
_entity.type
_entity.pdbx_description
1 polymer ?
#
loop_
_entity_poly.entity_id
_entity_poly.type
_entity_poly.pdbx_seq_one_letter_code
_entity_poly.pdbx_strand_id
1 'polypeptide(L)' 'MALLNIFDIAGSALTAQSQRLNVAASNLANADSVTGPDGQPYRANRWYSRLTLHQVLRQAA' A
#
# COMPACT_ATOMS: atom_id res chain seq x y z
N MET A 1 -23.13 -14.56 -15.49
CA MET A 1 -22.06 -13.64 -15.94
C MET A 1 -21.84 -12.46 -14.99
N ALA A 2 -22.86 -11.74 -14.52
CA ALA A 2 -22.66 -10.59 -13.61
C ALA A 2 -22.10 -10.96 -12.22
N LEU A 3 -22.54 -12.07 -11.62
CA LEU A 3 -22.07 -12.49 -10.30
C LEU A 3 -20.58 -12.84 -10.24
N LEU A 4 -20.06 -13.51 -11.28
CA LEU A 4 -18.63 -13.86 -11.37
C LEU A 4 -17.75 -12.60 -11.42
N ASN A 5 -18.16 -11.61 -12.23
CA ASN A 5 -17.46 -10.32 -12.32
C ASN A 5 -17.42 -9.57 -10.98
N ILE A 6 -18.45 -9.67 -10.14
CA ILE A 6 -18.49 -9.05 -8.81
C ILE A 6 -17.44 -9.68 -7.90
N PHE A 7 -17.28 -11.00 -7.93
CA PHE A 7 -16.26 -11.70 -7.12
C PHE A 7 -14.84 -11.35 -7.57
N ASP A 8 -14.60 -11.21 -8.87
CA ASP A 8 -13.28 -10.80 -9.38
C ASP A 8 -12.91 -9.37 -8.94
N ILE A 9 -13.87 -8.44 -8.98
CA ILE A 9 -13.69 -7.07 -8.49
C ILE A 9 -13.45 -7.07 -6.98
N ALA A 10 -14.27 -7.77 -6.20
CA ALA A 10 -14.11 -7.87 -4.76
C ALA A 10 -12.77 -8.50 -4.37
N GLY A 11 -12.35 -9.56 -5.06
CA GLY A 11 -11.08 -10.24 -4.84
C GLY A 11 -9.86 -9.35 -5.15
N SER A 12 -9.91 -8.61 -6.27
CA SER A 12 -8.84 -7.66 -6.62
C SER A 12 -8.76 -6.48 -5.63
N ALA A 13 -9.91 -5.98 -5.15
CA ALA A 13 -9.98 -4.94 -4.14
C ALA A 13 -9.43 -5.40 -2.78
N LEU A 14 -9.80 -6.61 -2.33
CA LEU A 14 -9.26 -7.22 -1.10
C LEU A 14 -7.76 -7.45 -1.18
N THR A 15 -7.25 -7.89 -2.34
CA THR A 15 -5.82 -8.08 -2.58
C THR A 15 -5.07 -6.75 -2.49
N ALA A 16 -5.57 -5.70 -3.14
CA ALA A 16 -5.00 -4.36 -3.07
C ALA A 16 -5.03 -3.79 -1.64
N GLN A 17 -6.11 -4.04 -0.90
CA GLN A 17 -6.26 -3.60 0.48
C GLN A 17 -5.30 -4.34 1.43
N SER A 18 -5.10 -5.66 1.22
CA SER A 18 -4.13 -6.44 1.99
C SER A 18 -2.70 -5.91 1.81
N GLN A 19 -2.31 -5.56 0.57
CA GLN A 19 -0.99 -4.96 0.31
C GLN A 19 -0.83 -3.59 1.01
N ARG A 20 -1.89 -2.77 1.03
CA ARG A 20 -1.90 -1.50 1.77
C ARG A 20 -1.71 -1.71 3.28
N LEU A 21 -2.39 -2.71 3.85
CA LEU A 21 -2.26 -3.03 5.27
C LEU A 21 -0.85 -3.53 5.60
N ASN A 22 -0.25 -4.37 4.75
CA ASN A 22 1.14 -4.83 4.95
C ASN A 22 2.14 -3.67 4.95
N VAL A 23 1.98 -2.69 4.06
CA VAL A 23 2.83 -1.50 4.06
C VAL A 23 2.61 -0.63 5.29
N ALA A 24 1.35 -0.42 5.71
CA ALA A 24 1.06 0.31 6.94
C ALA A 24 1.65 -0.39 8.18
N ALA A 25 1.51 -1.71 8.28
CA ALA A 25 2.07 -2.51 9.37
C ALA A 25 3.60 -2.49 9.36
N SER A 26 4.23 -2.61 8.19
CA SER A 26 5.68 -2.50 8.05
C SER A 26 6.18 -1.12 8.48
N ASN A 27 5.47 -0.05 8.10
CA ASN A 27 5.78 1.30 8.54
C ASN A 27 5.64 1.48 10.05
N LEU A 28 4.58 0.93 10.65
CA LEU A 28 4.38 0.98 12.09
C LEU A 28 5.47 0.20 12.84
N ALA A 29 5.79 -1.01 12.37
CA ALA A 29 6.80 -1.87 13.00
C ALA A 29 8.21 -1.28 12.97
N ASN A 30 8.49 -0.40 12.01
CA ASN A 30 9.78 0.25 11.87
C ASN A 30 9.75 1.75 12.21
N ALA A 31 8.62 2.27 12.72
CA ALA A 31 8.43 3.71 13.00
C ALA A 31 9.43 4.25 14.02
N ASP A 32 9.80 3.43 15.00
CA ASP A 32 10.76 3.76 16.06
C ASP A 32 12.17 3.23 15.78
N SER A 33 12.41 2.64 14.60
CA SER A 33 13.73 2.10 14.26
C SER A 33 14.64 3.21 13.73
N VAL A 34 15.66 3.57 14.51
CA VAL A 34 16.68 4.57 14.17
C VAL A 34 17.55 4.13 12.97
N THR A 35 17.57 2.82 12.69
CA THR A 35 18.28 2.17 11.58
C THR A 35 17.38 1.10 10.96
N GLY A 36 17.24 1.09 9.63
CA GLY A 36 16.65 -0.03 8.90
C GLY A 36 17.56 -1.27 8.94
N PRO A 37 17.14 -2.40 8.35
CA PRO A 37 17.92 -3.66 8.33
C PRO A 37 19.34 -3.48 7.77
N ASP A 38 19.53 -2.45 6.94
CA ASP A 38 20.77 -2.14 6.22
C ASP A 38 21.63 -1.07 6.91
N GLY A 39 21.26 -0.63 8.13
CA GLY A 39 21.98 0.40 8.90
C GLY A 39 21.71 1.85 8.47
N GLN A 40 20.86 2.08 7.46
CA GLN A 40 20.46 3.41 6.99
C GLN A 40 19.21 3.93 7.72
N PRO A 41 18.96 5.25 7.81
CA PRO A 41 17.75 5.79 8.42
C PRO A 41 16.47 5.21 7.79
N TYR A 42 15.49 4.81 8.60
CA TYR A 42 14.25 4.23 8.10
C TYR A 42 13.47 5.22 7.23
N ARG A 43 13.03 4.76 6.04
CA ARG A 43 12.15 5.53 5.14
C ARG A 43 10.82 4.79 5.01
N ALA A 44 9.73 5.47 5.33
CA ALA A 44 8.39 4.88 5.24
C ALA A 44 8.06 4.49 3.79
N ASN A 45 7.62 3.25 3.61
CA ASN A 45 7.22 2.72 2.31
C ASN A 45 5.78 3.15 1.99
N ARG A 46 5.46 3.39 0.72
CA ARG A 46 4.09 3.67 0.27
C ARG A 46 3.68 2.71 -0.82
N TRP A 47 2.49 2.14 -0.65
CA TRP A 47 1.88 1.30 -1.66
C TRP A 47 1.00 2.15 -2.58
N TYR A 48 1.19 2.00 -3.90
CA TYR A 48 0.43 2.73 -4.91
C TYR A 48 -0.32 1.76 -5.81
N SER A 49 -1.65 1.74 -5.72
CA SER A 49 -2.51 1.21 -6.77
C SER A 49 -2.76 2.28 -7.84
N ARG A 50 -3.13 1.88 -9.07
CA ARG A 50 -3.46 2.81 -10.16
C ARG A 50 -4.51 3.88 -9.74
N LEU A 51 -5.43 3.53 -8.85
CA LEU A 51 -6.43 4.45 -8.30
C LEU A 51 -5.82 5.48 -7.32
N THR A 52 -4.84 5.07 -6.51
CA THR A 52 -4.13 5.97 -5.56
C THR A 52 -3.03 6.80 -6.23
N LEU A 53 -2.45 6.33 -7.33
CA LEU A 53 -1.39 7.01 -8.06
C LEU A 53 -1.91 8.32 -8.67
N HIS A 54 -3.16 8.34 -9.15
CA HIS A 54 -3.85 9.55 -9.58
C HIS A 54 -4.13 10.54 -8.44
N GLN A 55 -4.30 10.09 -7.19
CA GLN A 55 -4.46 11.00 -6.05
C GLN A 55 -3.13 11.61 -5.62
N VAL A 56 -2.04 10.83 -5.60
CA VAL A 56 -0.73 11.33 -5.20
C VAL A 56 -0.12 12.26 -6.25
N LEU A 57 -0.29 11.97 -7.55
CA LEU A 57 0.16 12.87 -8.61
C LEU A 57 -0.61 14.21 -8.61
N ARG A 58 -1.89 14.23 -8.17
CA ARG A 58 -2.66 15.47 -8.01
C ARG A 58 -2.30 16.27 -6.76
N GLN A 59 -1.64 15.68 -5.77
CA GLN A 59 -1.16 16.39 -4.57
C GLN A 59 0.28 16.90 -4.73
N ALA A 60 0.97 16.50 -5.81
CA ALA A 60 2.34 16.90 -6.12
C ALA A 60 2.43 18.01 -7.19
N ALA A 61 1.30 18.53 -7.67
CA ALA A 61 1.17 19.68 -8.57
C ALA A 61 0.46 20.82 -7.85
#